data_AF-A0A416D4S1-F1
#
_entry.id   AF-A0A416D4S1-F1
#
_cell.length_a   1.000
_cell.length_b   1.000
_cell.length_c   1.000
_cell.angle_alpha   90.00
_cell.angle_beta   90.00
_cell.angle_gamma   90.00
#
_symmetry.space_group_name_H-M   'P 1'
#
loop_
_entity.id
_entity.type
_entity.pdbx_description
1 polymer ?
#
loop_
_entity_poly.entity_id
_entity_poly.type
_entity_poly.pdbx_seq_one_letter_code
_entity_poly.pdbx_strand_id
1 'polypeptide(L)' 'MATKTVKDEKTADVPAEKNSAKVKTSSVSRYTVDELSKAENEFNANNVIIRTALSRADKDLFTLEEAKEIVSKFKNKEVK' A
#
# COMPACT_ATOMS: atom_id res chain seq x y z
N MET A 1 -40.67 -43.10 8.14
CA MET A 1 -41.47 -42.20 9.00
C MET A 1 -40.57 -41.07 9.47
N ALA A 2 -41.00 -39.82 9.31
CA ALA A 2 -40.16 -38.63 9.31
C ALA A 2 -40.18 -37.82 10.62
N THR A 3 -39.10 -37.03 10.77
CA THR A 3 -38.96 -35.72 11.47
C THR A 3 -38.72 -35.66 12.98
N LYS A 4 -37.66 -34.91 13.35
CA LYS A 4 -37.60 -33.74 14.27
C LYS A 4 -36.16 -33.58 14.82
N THR A 5 -35.51 -32.43 15.07
CA THR A 5 -35.67 -31.00 14.78
C THR A 5 -34.38 -30.31 15.29
N VAL A 6 -33.79 -29.44 14.46
CA VAL A 6 -32.90 -28.27 14.67
C VAL A 6 -32.60 -27.78 16.11
N LYS A 7 -31.32 -27.40 16.40
CA LYS A 7 -30.82 -26.03 16.74
C LYS A 7 -29.39 -26.10 17.35
N ASP A 8 -28.36 -25.82 16.54
CA ASP A 8 -27.56 -24.57 16.49
C ASP A 8 -26.41 -24.56 17.53
N GLU A 9 -25.16 -24.49 17.05
CA GLU A 9 -24.18 -23.47 17.47
C GLU A 9 -22.78 -23.80 16.89
N LYS A 10 -22.28 -22.87 16.06
CA LYS A 10 -20.87 -22.44 16.00
C LYS A 10 -19.80 -23.45 15.56
N THR A 11 -19.33 -23.31 14.32
CA THR A 11 -18.18 -22.46 13.95
C THR A 11 -17.83 -22.79 12.50
N ALA A 12 -17.53 -21.74 11.73
CA ALA A 12 -17.25 -21.78 10.32
C ALA A 12 -16.21 -22.85 9.92
N ASP A 13 -16.59 -23.52 8.84
CA ASP A 13 -15.80 -24.33 7.92
C ASP A 13 -14.35 -23.83 7.78
N VAL A 14 -13.41 -24.71 8.14
CA VAL A 14 -12.00 -24.62 7.75
C VAL A 14 -11.86 -25.06 6.30
N PRO A 15 -11.28 -24.25 5.39
CA PRO A 15 -10.75 -24.80 4.17
C PRO A 15 -9.25 -25.01 4.33
N ALA A 16 -8.91 -26.27 4.54
CA ALA A 16 -7.81 -26.99 3.89
C ALA A 16 -6.44 -26.28 3.84
N GLU A 17 -5.59 -26.70 4.76
CA GLU A 17 -4.14 -26.73 4.57
C GLU A 17 -3.80 -27.50 3.27
N LYS A 18 -3.45 -26.80 2.20
CA LYS A 18 -2.67 -27.39 1.10
C LYS A 18 -1.90 -26.32 0.33
N ASN A 19 -0.57 -26.47 0.35
CA ASN A 19 0.45 -25.63 -0.29
C ASN A 19 0.70 -24.26 0.36
N SER A 20 1.34 -24.31 1.52
CA SER A 20 2.12 -23.20 2.10
C SER A 20 3.35 -22.91 1.24
N ALA A 21 3.16 -22.47 -0.01
CA ALA A 21 4.11 -21.57 -0.62
C ALA A 21 4.02 -20.30 0.23
N LYS A 22 4.88 -20.21 1.26
CA LYS A 22 5.18 -18.97 1.96
C LYS A 22 5.84 -18.05 0.93
N VAL A 23 5.03 -17.54 0.00
CA VAL A 23 5.35 -16.33 -0.73
C VAL A 23 5.55 -15.35 0.41
N LYS A 24 6.80 -15.05 0.74
CA LYS A 24 7.14 -13.77 1.36
C LYS A 24 6.65 -12.75 0.34
N THR A 25 5.35 -12.48 0.32
CA THR A 25 4.87 -11.23 -0.21
C THR A 25 5.47 -10.24 0.77
N SER A 26 6.68 -9.77 0.48
CA SER A 26 7.19 -8.54 1.05
C SER A 26 6.04 -7.58 0.85
N SER A 27 5.26 -7.32 1.89
CA SER A 27 4.09 -6.46 1.78
C SER A 27 4.66 -5.09 1.49
N VAL A 28 4.77 -4.78 0.20
CA VAL A 28 5.29 -3.49 -0.23
C VAL A 28 4.21 -2.49 0.15
N SER A 29 4.45 -1.78 1.25
CA SER A 29 3.54 -0.77 1.73
C SER A 29 3.41 0.32 0.66
N ARG A 30 2.16 0.63 0.32
CA ARG A 30 1.81 1.71 -0.59
C ARG A 30 1.13 2.81 0.20
N TYR A 31 1.51 4.03 -0.11
CA TYR A 31 1.10 5.22 0.59
C TYR A 31 0.46 6.19 -0.40
N THR A 32 -0.49 6.95 0.11
CA THR A 32 -1.08 8.06 -0.63
C THR A 32 -0.12 9.24 -0.69
N VAL A 33 -0.36 10.16 -1.63
CA VAL A 33 0.37 11.43 -1.71
C VAL A 33 0.29 12.21 -0.39
N ASP A 34 -0.86 12.19 0.29
CA ASP A 34 -1.06 12.90 1.55
C ASP A 34 -0.13 12.37 2.66
N GLU A 35 -0.07 11.04 2.82
CA GLU A 35 0.82 10.39 3.80
C GLU A 35 2.29 10.67 3.50
N LEU A 36 2.70 10.57 2.22
CA LEU A 36 4.07 10.81 1.81
C LEU A 36 4.47 12.27 1.91
N SER A 37 3.54 13.19 1.67
CA SER A 37 3.78 14.63 1.78
C SER A 37 4.11 15.05 3.21
N LYS A 38 3.62 14.31 4.22
CA LYS A 38 3.94 14.51 5.64
C LYS A 38 5.33 13.99 6.01
N ALA A 39 5.94 13.15 5.18
CA ALA A 39 7.25 12.55 5.42
C ALA A 39 8.40 13.39 4.83
N GLU A 40 8.36 14.71 5.02
CA GLU A 40 9.32 15.68 4.44
C GLU A 40 10.78 15.32 4.68
N ASN A 41 11.09 14.84 5.89
CA ASN A 41 12.42 14.41 6.29
C ASN A 41 12.91 13.17 5.50
N GLU A 42 12.01 12.26 5.14
CA GLU A 42 12.33 11.02 4.40
C GLU A 42 12.70 11.32 2.93
N PHE A 43 12.12 12.39 2.38
CA PHE A 43 12.32 12.84 1.01
C PHE A 43 13.32 14.00 0.88
N ASN A 44 13.78 14.55 2.01
CA ASN A 44 14.59 15.77 2.07
C ASN A 44 14.01 16.89 1.18
N ALA A 45 12.69 17.07 1.27
CA ALA A 45 11.90 17.96 0.42
C ALA A 45 10.66 18.46 1.18
N ASN A 46 10.21 19.68 0.87
CA ASN A 46 8.99 20.22 1.47
C ASN A 46 7.75 19.44 1.01
N ASN A 47 6.73 19.39 1.87
CA ASN A 47 5.44 18.73 1.60
C ASN A 47 4.87 19.14 0.24
N VAL A 48 4.90 20.43 -0.06
CA VAL A 48 4.40 21.00 -1.32
C VAL A 48 5.13 20.44 -2.54
N ILE A 49 6.45 20.26 -2.45
CA ILE A 49 7.27 19.68 -3.53
C ILE A 49 6.93 18.19 -3.69
N ILE A 50 6.82 17.46 -2.57
CA ILE A 50 6.46 16.04 -2.59
C ILE A 50 5.08 15.85 -3.22
N ARG A 51 4.09 16.60 -2.75
CA ARG A 51 2.72 16.55 -3.28
C ARG A 51 2.69 16.89 -4.76
N THR A 52 3.35 17.96 -5.18
CA THR A 52 3.38 18.36 -6.60
C THR A 52 4.07 17.31 -7.47
N ALA A 53 5.20 16.76 -7.02
CA ALA A 53 5.94 15.75 -7.76
C ALA A 53 5.13 14.46 -7.94
N LEU A 54 4.48 14.00 -6.87
CA LEU A 54 3.66 12.79 -6.91
C LEU A 54 2.33 13.01 -7.63
N SER A 55 1.70 14.19 -7.51
CA SER A 55 0.48 14.54 -8.27
C SER A 55 0.72 14.68 -9.78
N ARG A 56 1.97 14.85 -10.22
CA ARG A 56 2.32 14.77 -11.65
C ARG A 56 2.42 13.35 -12.18
N ALA A 57 2.45 12.35 -11.30
CA ALA A 57 2.37 10.96 -11.72
C ALA A 57 0.90 10.54 -11.84
N ASP A 58 0.56 9.82 -12.91
CA ASP A 58 -0.77 9.21 -13.13
C ASP A 58 -1.00 8.00 -12.21
N LYS A 59 -0.88 8.21 -10.89
CA LYS A 59 -1.03 7.20 -9.85
C LYS A 59 -1.52 7.83 -8.54
N ASP A 60 -2.38 7.11 -7.82
CA ASP A 60 -2.88 7.54 -6.50
C ASP A 60 -2.06 7.00 -5.32
N LEU A 61 -1.39 5.86 -5.52
CA LEU A 61 -0.65 5.13 -4.50
C LEU A 61 0.78 4.87 -4.96
N PHE A 62 1.73 5.12 -4.06
CA PHE A 62 3.15 5.00 -4.32
C PHE A 62 3.83 4.17 -3.26
N THR A 63 4.81 3.38 -3.67
CA THR A 63 5.77 2.83 -2.71
C THR A 63 6.74 3.93 -2.27
N LEU A 64 7.36 3.75 -1.10
CA LEU A 64 8.32 4.73 -0.57
C LEU A 64 9.51 4.93 -1.53
N GLU A 65 9.99 3.86 -2.17
CA GLU A 65 11.06 3.91 -3.17
C GLU A 65 10.64 4.66 -4.45
N GLU A 66 9.46 4.35 -5.02
CA GLU A 66 8.94 5.08 -6.18
C GLU A 66 8.80 6.57 -5.88
N ALA A 67 8.23 6.91 -4.72
CA ALA A 67 8.05 8.29 -4.32
C ALA A 67 9.39 9.03 -4.19
N LYS A 68 10.41 8.37 -3.61
CA LYS A 68 11.75 8.96 -3.46
C LYS A 68 12.37 9.25 -4.82
N GLU A 69 12.22 8.31 -5.74
CA GLU A 69 12.73 8.46 -7.10
C GLU A 69 12.04 9.63 -7.83
N ILE A 70 10.71 9.71 -7.75
CA ILE A 70 9.92 10.77 -8.40
C ILE A 70 10.28 12.14 -7.84
N VAL A 71 10.31 12.29 -6.50
CA VAL A 71 10.65 13.55 -5.83
C VAL A 71 12.10 13.96 -6.14
N SER A 72 13.04 13.01 -6.11
CA SER A 72 14.44 13.27 -6.47
C SER A 72 14.59 13.72 -7.92
N LYS A 73 13.93 13.03 -8.86
CA LYS A 73 13.90 13.43 -10.29
C LYS A 73 13.28 14.81 -10.47
N PHE A 74 12.21 15.12 -9.75
CA PHE A 74 11.56 16.42 -9.80
C PHE A 74 12.51 17.55 -9.38
N LYS A 75 13.18 17.41 -8.22
CA LYS A 75 14.17 18.37 -7.73
C LYS A 75 15.33 18.56 -8.72
N ASN A 76 15.81 17.46 -9.31
CA ASN A 76 16.92 17.48 -10.26
C ASN A 76 16.54 17.99 -11.66
N LYS A 77 15.25 18.03 -12.00
CA LYS A 77 14.78 18.52 -13.30
C LYS A 77 14.57 20.04 -13.30
N GLU A 78 14.41 20.66 -12.14
CA GLU A 78 14.37 22.13 -11.99
C GLU A 78 15.76 22.80 -11.98
N VAL A 79 16.86 22.03 -11.94
CA VAL A 79 18.25 22.57 -11.91
C VAL A 79 18.94 22.60 -13.29
N LYS A 80 18.18 22.73 -14.38
CA LYS A 80 18.74 22.96 -15.72
C LYS A 80 18.19 24.22 -16.38
#